data_AF-A0A4S5ERL1-F1
#
_entry.id   AF-A0A4S5ERL1-F1
#
_cell.length_a   1.000
_cell.length_b   1.000
_cell.length_c   1.000
_cell.angle_alpha   90.00
_cell.angle_beta   90.00
_cell.angle_gamma   90.00
#
_symmetry.space_group_name_H-M   'P 1'
#
loop_
_entity.id
_entity.type
_entity.pdbx_description
1 polymer ?
#
loop_
_entity_poly.entity_id
_entity_poly.type
_entity_poly.pdbx_seq_one_letter_code
_entity_poly.pdbx_strand_id
1 'polypeptide(L)'
;MRSLSGPLQLPIGASEDKWLAVPRNPAKQGAITRVNLPDHWAGEEYQQLAIARLVDRWIKVPMEVSRIHLTSAPRFMEFTPTPQPPDAASWRPSEDPYVMHVGDGPGKTPIYARTETDVPHLAVVGGSGSGKTTTLTVPLVHSRTYGALVDIIDLKRMSFTEIGDEHPNGIAGDPSRPARTVSGVRIHTRIEDAIRALAEFVASATAIALMQQAGMSTKHLPARVMIIDEFGSFAGGAKQ
;
A
#
# COMPACT_ATOMS: atom_id res chain seq x y z
N MET A 1 -14.75 29.76 12.12
CA MET A 1 -14.21 29.73 10.75
C MET A 1 -12.70 29.66 10.82
N ARG A 2 -12.07 28.60 10.30
CA ARG A 2 -10.60 28.47 10.25
C ARG A 2 -10.16 28.89 8.85
N SER A 3 -9.67 30.12 8.74
CA SER A 3 -9.47 30.86 7.49
C SER A 3 -8.12 30.54 6.82
N LEU A 4 -8.05 30.66 5.49
CA LEU A 4 -6.79 30.72 4.73
C LEU A 4 -5.92 31.93 5.11
N SER A 5 -6.42 32.85 5.94
CA SER A 5 -5.75 34.09 6.30
C SER A 5 -4.37 33.93 6.91
N GLY A 6 -4.09 32.84 7.63
CA GLY A 6 -2.75 32.56 8.15
C GLY A 6 -1.75 32.25 7.03
N PRO A 7 -1.92 31.13 6.29
CA PRO A 7 -0.98 30.74 5.24
C PRO A 7 -0.91 31.70 4.04
N LEU A 8 -1.99 32.43 3.77
CA LEU A 8 -2.03 33.46 2.73
C LEU A 8 -1.73 34.87 3.26
N GLN A 9 -1.46 35.04 4.55
CA GLN A 9 -1.23 36.36 5.18
C GLN A 9 -2.31 37.40 4.83
N LEU A 10 -3.59 36.98 4.80
CA LEU A 10 -4.69 37.85 4.37
C LEU A 10 -5.07 38.85 5.48
N PRO A 11 -5.54 40.06 5.10
CA PRO A 11 -6.16 40.98 6.04
C PRO A 11 -7.34 40.35 6.79
N ILE A 12 -7.54 40.76 8.04
CA ILE A 12 -8.70 40.35 8.85
C ILE A 12 -9.99 40.74 8.11
N GLY A 13 -10.87 39.77 7.85
CA GLY A 13 -12.14 39.98 7.15
C GLY A 13 -12.10 39.82 5.62
N ALA A 14 -11.00 39.30 5.05
CA ALA A 14 -10.93 38.97 3.62
C ALA A 14 -11.98 37.93 3.22
N SER A 15 -12.79 38.24 2.19
CA SER A 15 -13.78 37.31 1.63
C SER A 15 -13.12 36.13 0.92
N GLU A 16 -13.57 34.91 1.21
CA GLU A 16 -13.07 33.66 0.66
C GLU A 16 -13.20 33.60 -0.88
N ASP A 17 -14.27 34.19 -1.44
CA ASP A 17 -14.58 34.17 -2.88
C ASP A 17 -13.54 34.90 -3.74
N LYS A 18 -12.73 35.79 -3.15
CA LYS A 18 -11.66 36.50 -3.86
C LYS A 18 -10.41 35.64 -4.04
N TRP A 19 -10.18 34.69 -3.14
CA TRP A 19 -8.92 33.96 -3.03
C TRP A 19 -9.07 32.46 -3.28
N LEU A 20 -10.30 31.95 -3.34
CA LEU A 20 -10.59 30.56 -3.62
C LEU A 20 -11.67 30.44 -4.69
N ALA A 21 -11.34 29.81 -5.81
CA ALA A 21 -12.29 29.37 -6.81
C ALA A 21 -12.45 27.86 -6.72
N VAL A 22 -13.60 27.40 -6.22
CA VAL A 22 -13.96 25.97 -6.17
C VAL A 22 -14.99 25.69 -7.27
N PRO A 23 -14.75 24.70 -8.15
CA PRO A 23 -15.72 24.29 -9.14
C PRO A 23 -16.94 23.64 -8.48
N ARG A 24 -18.11 23.67 -9.13
CA ARG A 24 -19.35 23.07 -8.58
C ARG A 24 -19.21 21.60 -8.20
N ASN A 25 -18.34 20.86 -8.90
CA ASN A 25 -18.01 19.47 -8.59
C ASN A 25 -16.48 19.31 -8.57
N PRO A 26 -15.83 19.50 -7.41
CA PRO A 26 -14.37 19.42 -7.29
C PRO A 26 -13.83 17.99 -7.38
N ALA A 27 -14.67 16.97 -7.19
CA ALA A 27 -14.28 15.56 -7.35
C ALA A 27 -14.18 15.12 -8.82
N LYS A 28 -14.78 15.88 -9.75
CA LYS A 28 -14.79 15.51 -11.17
C LYS A 28 -13.37 15.58 -11.74
N GLN A 29 -12.95 14.54 -12.46
CA GLN A 29 -11.66 14.54 -13.16
C GLN A 29 -11.53 15.76 -14.09
N GLY A 30 -10.38 16.43 -14.02
CA GLY A 30 -10.12 17.68 -14.75
C GLY A 30 -10.74 18.93 -14.13
N ALA A 31 -11.44 18.83 -12.99
CA ALA A 31 -11.85 19.99 -12.23
C ALA A 31 -10.63 20.68 -11.60
N ILE A 32 -10.59 22.01 -11.70
CA ILE A 32 -9.50 22.83 -11.18
C ILE A 32 -10.05 23.68 -10.05
N THR A 33 -9.53 23.44 -8.84
CA THR A 33 -9.66 24.38 -7.73
C THR A 33 -8.49 25.34 -7.78
N ARG A 34 -8.74 26.65 -7.75
CA ARG A 34 -7.67 27.65 -7.77
C ARG A 34 -7.66 28.44 -6.47
N VAL A 35 -6.49 28.54 -5.85
CA VAL A 35 -6.20 29.49 -4.77
C VAL A 35 -5.45 30.66 -5.40
N ASN A 36 -6.05 31.84 -5.42
CA ASN A 36 -5.34 33.05 -5.83
C ASN A 36 -4.43 33.49 -4.68
N LEU A 37 -3.18 33.76 -4.99
CA LEU A 37 -2.16 34.13 -4.02
C LEU A 37 -1.95 35.65 -4.05
N PRO A 38 -1.75 36.31 -2.89
CA PRO A 38 -1.36 37.71 -2.86
C PRO A 38 0.00 37.98 -3.51
N ASP A 39 0.20 39.19 -4.04
CA ASP A 39 1.45 39.60 -4.70
C ASP A 39 2.67 39.59 -3.76
N HIS A 40 2.46 39.66 -2.45
CA HIS A 40 3.53 39.61 -1.44
C HIS A 40 3.86 38.16 -1.01
N TRP A 41 3.10 37.17 -1.47
CA TRP A 41 3.29 35.79 -1.04
C TRP A 41 4.57 35.19 -1.63
N ALA A 42 5.49 34.76 -0.75
CA ALA A 42 6.84 34.31 -1.12
C ALA A 42 6.87 32.87 -1.66
N GLY A 43 5.95 32.02 -1.23
CA GLY A 43 5.81 30.66 -1.70
C GLY A 43 6.84 29.68 -1.15
N GLU A 44 7.19 29.84 0.12
CA GLU A 44 8.02 28.88 0.82
C GLU A 44 7.30 27.52 0.92
N GLU A 45 8.07 26.42 0.92
CA GLU A 45 7.53 25.05 0.84
C GLU A 45 6.51 24.74 1.95
N TYR A 46 6.77 25.20 3.18
CA TYR A 46 5.83 25.00 4.29
C TYR A 46 4.51 25.78 4.09
N GLN A 47 4.54 26.93 3.41
CA GLN A 47 3.34 27.72 3.09
C GLN A 47 2.50 27.01 2.03
N GLN A 48 3.17 26.47 0.99
CA GLN A 48 2.54 25.64 -0.04
C GLN A 48 1.84 24.43 0.60
N LEU A 49 2.55 23.71 1.48
CA LEU A 49 2.01 22.56 2.21
C LEU A 49 0.84 22.93 3.12
N ALA A 50 0.90 24.10 3.77
CA ALA A 50 -0.18 24.59 4.62
C ALA A 50 -1.45 24.90 3.81
N ILE A 51 -1.31 25.50 2.61
CA ILE A 51 -2.42 25.72 1.69
C ILE A 51 -2.99 24.38 1.21
N ALA A 52 -2.14 23.46 0.75
CA ALA A 52 -2.58 22.14 0.28
C ALA A 52 -3.41 21.40 1.34
N ARG A 53 -2.92 21.35 2.59
CA ARG A 53 -3.65 20.75 3.72
C ARG A 53 -4.95 21.46 4.07
N LEU A 54 -5.07 22.75 3.81
CA LEU A 54 -6.33 23.48 3.99
C LEU A 54 -7.31 23.16 2.88
N VAL A 55 -6.85 23.13 1.62
CA VAL A 55 -7.65 22.77 0.46
C VAL A 55 -8.22 21.36 0.60
N ASP A 56 -7.40 20.37 0.96
CA ASP A 56 -7.86 18.99 1.23
C ASP A 56 -8.97 18.93 2.28
N ARG A 57 -8.79 19.66 3.40
CA ARG A 57 -9.78 19.71 4.48
C ARG A 57 -11.08 20.40 4.09
N TRP A 58 -11.01 21.40 3.21
CA TRP A 58 -12.17 22.18 2.78
C TRP A 58 -12.98 21.45 1.72
N ILE A 59 -12.31 20.90 0.72
CA ILE A 59 -12.94 20.21 -0.40
C ILE A 59 -13.44 18.82 -0.01
N LYS A 60 -12.84 18.21 1.04
CA LYS A 60 -13.16 16.86 1.52
C LYS A 60 -12.97 15.77 0.45
N VAL A 61 -12.15 16.07 -0.55
CA VAL A 61 -11.66 15.15 -1.58
C VAL A 61 -10.13 15.28 -1.55
N PRO A 62 -9.37 14.19 -1.66
CA PRO A 62 -7.92 14.30 -1.82
C PRO A 62 -7.57 15.14 -3.06
N MET A 63 -6.75 16.16 -2.88
CA MET A 63 -6.30 17.06 -3.94
C MET A 63 -4.78 17.02 -4.06
N GLU A 64 -4.28 17.16 -5.27
CA GLU A 64 -2.85 17.35 -5.54
C GLU A 64 -2.60 18.72 -6.17
N VAL A 65 -1.43 19.29 -5.90
CA VAL A 65 -1.01 20.56 -6.53
C VAL A 65 -0.66 20.27 -7.98
N SER A 66 -1.47 20.80 -8.90
CA SER A 66 -1.27 20.64 -10.34
C SER A 66 -0.38 21.73 -10.93
N ARG A 67 -0.44 22.95 -10.38
CA ARG A 67 0.34 24.09 -10.87
C ARG A 67 0.54 25.14 -9.78
N ILE A 68 1.72 25.73 -9.76
CA ILE A 68 2.04 26.90 -8.94
C ILE A 68 2.56 27.99 -9.88
N HIS A 69 1.94 29.18 -9.83
CA HIS A 69 2.32 30.33 -10.66
C HIS A 69 2.65 31.52 -9.76
N LEU A 70 3.94 31.83 -9.59
CA LEU A 70 4.43 32.91 -8.71
C LEU A 70 5.14 34.05 -9.45
N THR A 71 5.48 33.85 -10.72
CA THR A 71 6.39 34.73 -11.46
C THR A 71 5.72 36.01 -11.97
N SER A 72 4.40 36.00 -12.17
CA SER A 72 3.64 37.18 -12.60
C SER A 72 2.24 37.19 -12.00
N ALA A 73 1.63 38.37 -11.93
CA ALA A 73 0.24 38.52 -11.53
C ALA A 73 -0.70 38.03 -12.66
N PRO A 74 -1.82 37.34 -12.35
CA PRO A 74 -2.21 36.90 -11.00
C PRO A 74 -1.40 35.68 -10.54
N ARG A 75 -0.93 35.69 -9.29
CA ARG A 75 -0.28 34.54 -8.67
C ARG A 75 -1.34 33.54 -8.21
N PHE A 76 -1.08 32.24 -8.35
CA PHE A 76 -2.05 31.22 -7.95
C PHE A 76 -1.42 29.85 -7.69
N MET A 77 -2.18 29.01 -6.98
CA MET A 77 -1.99 27.56 -6.91
C MET A 77 -3.25 26.87 -7.46
N GLU A 78 -3.06 25.91 -8.35
CA GLU A 78 -4.14 25.08 -8.87
C GLU A 78 -4.05 23.68 -8.31
N PHE A 79 -5.20 23.14 -7.96
CA PHE A 79 -5.37 21.82 -7.40
C PHE A 79 -6.32 21.02 -8.25
N THR A 80 -5.95 19.79 -8.54
CA THR A 80 -6.80 18.79 -9.20
C THR A 80 -7.14 17.69 -8.20
N PRO A 81 -8.31 17.04 -8.32
CA PRO A 81 -8.59 15.87 -7.50
C PRO A 81 -7.53 14.80 -7.77
N THR A 82 -6.95 14.26 -6.70
CA THR A 82 -5.98 13.17 -6.80
C THR A 82 -6.65 11.99 -7.51
N PRO A 83 -6.11 11.51 -8.64
CA PRO A 83 -6.66 10.37 -9.36
C PRO A 83 -6.79 9.17 -8.41
N GLN A 84 -7.99 8.61 -8.29
CA GLN A 84 -8.24 7.47 -7.41
C GLN A 84 -8.00 6.15 -8.17
N PRO A 85 -7.45 5.13 -7.51
CA PRO A 85 -7.45 3.78 -8.06
C PRO A 85 -8.89 3.26 -8.23
N PRO A 86 -9.12 2.24 -9.08
CA PRO A 86 -10.41 1.59 -9.18
C PRO A 86 -10.82 0.89 -7.87
N ASP A 87 -12.12 0.72 -7.66
CA ASP A 87 -12.68 0.04 -6.48
C ASP A 87 -12.26 -1.43 -6.37
N ALA A 88 -11.98 -2.06 -7.52
CA ALA A 88 -11.50 -3.43 -7.60
C ALA A 88 -10.48 -3.56 -8.74
N ALA A 89 -9.47 -4.39 -8.52
CA ALA A 89 -8.47 -4.77 -9.51
C ALA A 89 -8.47 -6.29 -9.66
N SER A 90 -8.48 -6.78 -10.89
CA SER A 90 -8.29 -8.21 -11.17
C SER A 90 -6.82 -8.54 -11.14
N TRP A 91 -6.43 -9.55 -10.37
CA TRP A 91 -5.05 -10.04 -10.36
C TRP A 91 -4.66 -10.58 -11.74
N ARG A 92 -3.38 -10.40 -12.11
CA ARG A 92 -2.83 -10.79 -13.41
C ARG A 92 -1.47 -11.45 -13.15
N PRO A 93 -1.21 -12.66 -13.68
CA PRO A 93 0.10 -13.25 -13.60
C PRO A 93 1.10 -12.42 -14.42
N SER A 94 2.34 -12.36 -13.96
CA SER A 94 3.46 -11.86 -14.75
C SER A 94 4.10 -13.00 -15.54
N GLU A 95 5.02 -12.72 -16.45
CA GLU A 95 5.91 -13.75 -17.00
C GLU A 95 7.17 -13.94 -16.15
N ASP A 96 7.51 -12.92 -15.36
CA ASP A 96 8.70 -12.87 -14.52
C ASP A 96 8.33 -13.12 -13.03
N PRO A 97 8.91 -14.16 -12.38
CA PRO A 97 8.65 -14.46 -10.97
C PRO A 97 9.02 -13.33 -10.01
N TYR A 98 9.89 -12.40 -10.42
CA TYR A 98 10.32 -11.25 -9.62
C TYR A 98 9.50 -9.99 -9.88
N VAL A 99 8.49 -10.04 -10.76
CA VAL A 99 7.61 -8.90 -11.07
C VAL A 99 6.19 -9.27 -10.70
N MET A 100 5.69 -8.73 -9.60
CA MET A 100 4.37 -9.09 -9.06
C MET A 100 3.35 -7.98 -9.30
N HIS A 101 2.21 -8.31 -9.92
CA HIS A 101 1.08 -7.38 -10.04
C HIS A 101 0.41 -7.20 -8.68
N VAL A 102 0.46 -5.98 -8.12
CA VAL A 102 -0.08 -5.68 -6.78
C VAL A 102 -1.45 -5.01 -6.80
N GLY A 103 -1.89 -4.54 -7.96
CA GLY A 103 -3.19 -3.91 -8.15
C GLY A 103 -3.16 -2.91 -9.31
N ASP A 104 -4.30 -2.27 -9.55
CA ASP A 104 -4.42 -1.23 -10.55
C ASP A 104 -4.40 0.16 -9.89
N GLY A 105 -3.62 1.08 -10.43
CA GLY A 105 -3.62 2.49 -10.08
C GLY A 105 -4.68 3.27 -10.86
N PRO A 106 -4.64 4.61 -10.80
CA PRO A 106 -5.60 5.44 -11.49
C PRO A 106 -5.66 5.16 -13.00
N GLY A 107 -6.87 5.21 -13.56
CA GLY A 107 -7.11 4.86 -14.96
C GLY A 107 -6.97 3.35 -15.26
N LYS A 108 -7.00 2.48 -14.24
CA LYS A 108 -6.76 1.04 -14.35
C LYS A 108 -5.36 0.66 -14.84
N THR A 109 -4.39 1.54 -14.54
CA THR A 109 -2.99 1.31 -14.91
C THR A 109 -2.40 0.23 -13.99
N PRO A 110 -1.91 -0.91 -14.51
CA PRO A 110 -1.42 -1.97 -13.65
C PRO A 110 -0.15 -1.53 -12.91
N ILE A 111 -0.08 -1.85 -11.62
CA ILE A 111 1.05 -1.54 -10.74
C ILE A 111 1.78 -2.84 -10.40
N TYR A 112 3.09 -2.82 -10.57
CA TYR A 112 3.94 -3.98 -10.33
C TYR A 112 5.00 -3.68 -9.26
N ALA A 113 5.27 -4.67 -8.41
CA ALA A 113 6.36 -4.70 -7.47
C ALA A 113 7.51 -5.55 -8.06
N ARG A 114 8.73 -4.99 -8.14
CA ARG A 114 9.93 -5.73 -8.54
C ARG A 114 10.67 -6.22 -7.31
N THR A 115 10.54 -7.51 -7.00
CA THR A 115 11.03 -8.08 -5.74
C THR A 115 12.54 -8.39 -5.76
N GLU A 116 13.17 -8.40 -6.94
CA GLU A 116 14.63 -8.60 -7.05
C GLU A 116 15.41 -7.32 -6.67
N THR A 117 14.86 -6.15 -6.98
CA THR A 117 15.59 -4.87 -6.88
C THR A 117 14.93 -3.89 -5.90
N ASP A 118 13.66 -3.58 -6.14
CA ASP A 118 13.05 -2.38 -5.59
C ASP A 118 12.40 -2.65 -4.23
N VAL A 119 11.77 -3.83 -4.09
CA VAL A 119 10.95 -4.20 -2.95
C VAL A 119 11.11 -5.69 -2.61
N PRO A 120 12.29 -6.12 -2.11
CA PRO A 120 12.49 -7.51 -1.66
C PRO A 120 11.61 -7.86 -0.45
N HIS A 121 11.11 -6.86 0.26
CA HIS A 121 10.18 -6.99 1.38
C HIS A 121 8.99 -6.05 1.17
N LEU A 122 7.79 -6.54 1.49
CA LEU A 122 6.54 -5.80 1.33
C LEU A 122 5.85 -5.64 2.68
N ALA A 123 5.41 -4.41 2.95
CA ALA A 123 4.61 -4.10 4.13
C ALA A 123 3.22 -3.61 3.68
N VAL A 124 2.18 -4.28 4.14
CA VAL A 124 0.78 -3.89 3.89
C VAL A 124 0.25 -3.14 5.12
N VAL A 125 -0.04 -1.86 4.95
CA VAL A 125 -0.49 -0.98 6.04
C VAL A 125 -1.90 -0.49 5.76
N GLY A 126 -2.77 -0.57 6.77
CA GLY A 126 -4.14 -0.11 6.65
C GLY A 126 -4.96 -0.35 7.92
N GLY A 127 -6.07 0.37 8.04
CA GLY A 127 -6.99 0.27 9.18
C GLY A 127 -7.75 -1.06 9.25
N SER A 128 -8.63 -1.21 10.24
CA SER A 128 -9.57 -2.34 10.28
C SER A 128 -10.47 -2.30 9.05
N GLY A 129 -10.70 -3.45 8.41
CA GLY A 129 -11.56 -3.55 7.22
C GLY A 129 -10.95 -3.02 5.91
N SER A 130 -9.70 -2.55 5.90
CA SER A 130 -9.07 -1.99 4.70
C SER A 130 -8.57 -3.02 3.68
N GLY A 131 -8.92 -4.30 3.84
CA GLY A 131 -8.48 -5.37 2.92
C GLY A 131 -7.04 -5.84 3.07
N LYS A 132 -6.35 -5.60 4.20
CA LYS A 132 -4.93 -6.02 4.38
C LYS A 132 -4.70 -7.50 4.09
N THR A 133 -5.49 -8.38 4.72
CA THR A 133 -5.40 -9.83 4.49
C THR A 133 -5.68 -10.18 3.03
N THR A 134 -6.67 -9.55 2.40
CA THR A 134 -6.96 -9.71 0.97
C THR A 134 -5.74 -9.32 0.13
N THR A 135 -5.07 -8.21 0.43
CA THR A 135 -3.82 -7.81 -0.25
C THR A 135 -2.70 -8.83 -0.05
N LEU A 136 -2.60 -9.45 1.12
CA LEU A 136 -1.61 -10.51 1.39
C LEU A 136 -1.87 -11.81 0.60
N THR A 137 -3.04 -11.99 -0.02
CA THR A 137 -3.27 -13.11 -0.95
C THR A 137 -2.52 -12.94 -2.28
N VAL A 138 -2.17 -11.70 -2.66
CA VAL A 138 -1.42 -11.41 -3.89
C VAL A 138 -0.03 -12.07 -3.89
N PRO A 139 0.85 -11.85 -2.89
CA PRO A 139 2.13 -12.56 -2.83
C PRO A 139 1.96 -14.06 -2.70
N LEU A 140 0.92 -14.55 -2.00
CA LEU A 140 0.64 -15.98 -1.93
C LEU A 140 0.38 -16.57 -3.33
N VAL A 141 -0.57 -16.02 -4.08
CA VAL A 141 -0.96 -16.53 -5.41
C VAL A 141 0.18 -16.37 -6.41
N HIS A 142 0.84 -15.21 -6.43
CA HIS A 142 1.99 -14.94 -7.30
C HIS A 142 3.10 -15.95 -7.05
N SER A 143 3.57 -16.09 -5.81
CA SER A 143 4.67 -16.99 -5.49
C SER A 143 4.33 -18.46 -5.76
N ARG A 144 3.09 -18.90 -5.49
CA ARG A 144 2.67 -20.27 -5.81
C ARG A 144 2.58 -20.55 -7.31
N THR A 145 2.25 -19.55 -8.12
CA THR A 145 2.23 -19.67 -9.59
C THR A 145 3.61 -20.07 -10.14
N TYR A 146 4.70 -19.66 -9.49
CA TYR A 146 6.08 -20.04 -9.87
C TYR A 146 6.68 -21.14 -8.99
N GLY A 147 5.86 -21.89 -8.26
CA GLY A 147 6.33 -23.06 -7.51
C GLY A 147 7.04 -22.76 -6.19
N ALA A 148 6.99 -21.53 -5.68
CA ALA A 148 7.62 -21.16 -4.41
C ALA A 148 6.98 -21.87 -3.20
N LEU A 149 7.76 -22.09 -2.14
CA LEU A 149 7.23 -22.48 -0.84
C LEU A 149 6.76 -21.24 -0.08
N VAL A 150 5.56 -21.27 0.48
CA VAL A 150 4.97 -20.13 1.21
C VAL A 150 4.65 -20.52 2.65
N ASP A 151 5.27 -19.83 3.60
CA ASP A 151 4.96 -19.91 5.02
C ASP A 151 4.08 -18.70 5.41
N ILE A 152 2.93 -18.93 6.03
CA ILE A 152 2.00 -17.89 6.48
C ILE A 152 1.91 -17.96 8.00
N ILE A 153 2.23 -16.87 8.68
CA ILE A 153 2.01 -16.70 10.12
C ILE A 153 0.70 -15.93 10.30
N ASP A 154 -0.29 -16.56 10.93
CA ASP A 154 -1.65 -16.02 11.13
C ASP A 154 -2.15 -16.33 12.54
N LEU A 155 -1.73 -15.51 13.50
CA LEU A 155 -1.89 -15.81 14.93
C LEU A 155 -3.25 -15.42 15.53
N LYS A 156 -4.06 -14.60 14.85
CA LYS A 156 -5.19 -13.92 15.51
C LYS A 156 -6.56 -14.24 14.95
N ARG A 157 -6.68 -14.36 13.62
CA ARG A 157 -8.00 -14.45 12.99
C ARG A 157 -8.19 -15.70 12.16
N MET A 158 -7.12 -16.48 11.93
CA MET A 158 -7.21 -17.63 11.04
C MET A 158 -7.78 -17.21 9.67
N SER A 159 -7.49 -15.97 9.26
CA SER A 159 -8.06 -15.34 8.06
C SER A 159 -7.73 -16.13 6.78
N PHE A 160 -6.64 -16.88 6.79
CA PHE A 160 -6.25 -17.75 5.66
C PHE A 160 -6.86 -19.16 5.73
N THR A 161 -7.44 -19.54 6.86
CA THR A 161 -8.11 -20.82 7.08
C THR A 161 -9.61 -20.67 7.36
N GLU A 162 -10.13 -19.45 7.33
CA GLU A 162 -11.54 -19.15 7.58
C GLU A 162 -12.41 -19.76 6.48
N ILE A 163 -13.29 -20.67 6.89
CA ILE A 163 -14.25 -21.34 6.01
C ILE A 163 -15.52 -20.47 5.95
N GLY A 164 -15.94 -20.11 4.74
CA GLY A 164 -17.18 -19.36 4.50
C GLY A 164 -17.83 -19.77 3.19
N ASP A 165 -19.02 -19.22 2.89
CA ASP A 165 -19.78 -19.56 1.67
C ASP A 165 -18.97 -19.31 0.38
N GLU A 166 -18.10 -18.29 0.38
CA GLU A 166 -17.21 -17.97 -0.75
C GLU A 166 -15.93 -18.84 -0.77
N HIS A 167 -15.55 -19.42 0.37
CA HIS A 167 -14.33 -20.21 0.57
C HIS A 167 -14.62 -21.45 1.41
N PRO A 168 -15.33 -22.46 0.86
CA PRO A 168 -15.82 -23.61 1.64
C PRO A 168 -14.71 -24.52 2.19
N ASN A 169 -13.46 -24.31 1.80
CA ASN A 169 -12.29 -25.05 2.26
C ASN A 169 -11.21 -24.15 2.90
N GLY A 170 -11.54 -22.88 3.22
CA GLY A 170 -10.55 -21.87 3.60
C GLY A 170 -9.78 -21.30 2.39
N ILE A 171 -9.16 -20.13 2.55
CA ILE A 171 -8.38 -19.48 1.47
C ILE A 171 -7.12 -20.28 1.13
N ALA A 172 -6.51 -20.94 2.12
CA ALA A 172 -5.28 -21.70 1.98
C ALA A 172 -5.33 -23.10 2.63
N GLY A 173 -6.51 -23.54 3.10
CA GLY A 173 -6.76 -24.90 3.59
C GLY A 173 -7.69 -24.98 4.82
N ASP A 174 -8.10 -26.20 5.16
CA ASP A 174 -8.96 -26.53 6.30
C ASP A 174 -8.17 -26.43 7.64
N PRO A 175 -8.57 -25.56 8.58
CA PRO A 175 -7.86 -25.36 9.85
C PRO A 175 -7.90 -26.59 10.78
N SER A 176 -8.85 -27.50 10.58
CA SER A 176 -9.01 -28.71 11.39
C SER A 176 -8.17 -29.90 10.90
N ARG A 177 -7.51 -29.76 9.73
CA ARG A 177 -6.79 -30.85 9.07
C ARG A 177 -5.40 -30.39 8.58
N PRO A 178 -4.31 -30.74 9.29
CA PRO A 178 -2.94 -30.39 8.93
C PRO A 178 -2.51 -30.80 7.51
N ALA A 179 -3.20 -31.78 6.91
CA ALA A 179 -2.85 -32.42 5.64
C ALA A 179 -3.51 -31.80 4.39
N ARG A 180 -4.27 -30.70 4.51
CA ARG A 180 -4.85 -29.98 3.36
C ARG A 180 -4.48 -28.50 3.32
N THR A 181 -3.26 -28.15 3.73
CA THR A 181 -2.64 -26.96 3.15
C THR A 181 -2.44 -27.22 1.65
N VAL A 182 -2.70 -26.21 0.81
CA VAL A 182 -2.37 -26.31 -0.61
C VAL A 182 -0.90 -26.70 -0.73
N SER A 183 -0.56 -27.71 -1.53
CA SER A 183 0.84 -28.16 -1.69
C SER A 183 1.76 -26.97 -1.91
N GLY A 184 2.82 -26.84 -1.11
CA GLY A 184 3.73 -25.69 -1.11
C GLY A 184 3.30 -24.50 -0.23
N VAL A 185 2.22 -24.59 0.54
CA VAL A 185 1.79 -23.59 1.54
C VAL A 185 1.79 -24.22 2.94
N ARG A 186 2.26 -23.48 3.95
CA ARG A 186 2.18 -23.85 5.38
C ARG A 186 1.62 -22.69 6.16
N ILE A 187 0.64 -22.93 7.03
CA ILE A 187 -0.02 -21.90 7.83
C ILE A 187 0.26 -22.18 9.30
N HIS A 188 0.76 -21.17 10.01
CA HIS A 188 1.22 -21.25 11.39
C HIS A 188 0.34 -20.35 12.25
N THR A 189 -0.57 -20.95 13.00
CA THR A 189 -1.56 -20.25 13.84
C THR A 189 -1.16 -20.18 15.31
N ARG A 190 -0.17 -20.97 15.72
CA ARG A 190 0.39 -20.97 17.08
C ARG A 190 1.76 -20.28 17.09
N ILE A 191 2.05 -19.56 18.17
CA ILE A 191 3.31 -18.81 18.30
C ILE A 191 4.54 -19.71 18.21
N GLU A 192 4.49 -20.91 18.80
CA GLU A 192 5.58 -21.89 18.78
C GLU A 192 5.90 -22.38 17.36
N ASP A 193 4.86 -22.66 16.57
CA ASP A 193 4.99 -23.07 15.18
C ASP A 193 5.50 -21.90 14.32
N ALA A 194 5.01 -20.68 14.58
CA ALA A 194 5.47 -19.48 13.90
C ALA A 194 6.95 -19.18 14.15
N ILE A 195 7.43 -19.33 15.39
CA ILE A 195 8.86 -19.18 15.74
C ILE A 195 9.69 -20.25 15.03
N ARG A 196 9.23 -21.51 15.00
CA ARG A 196 9.92 -22.58 14.28
C ARG A 196 9.99 -22.31 12.78
N ALA A 197 8.90 -21.85 12.18
CA ALA A 197 8.83 -21.48 10.77
C ALA A 197 9.80 -20.34 10.44
N LEU A 198 9.86 -19.30 11.29
CA LEU A 198 10.81 -18.19 11.16
C LEU A 198 12.27 -18.70 11.23
N ALA A 199 12.59 -19.55 12.20
CA ALA A 199 13.93 -20.11 12.34
C ALA A 199 14.34 -20.93 11.09
N GLU A 200 13.44 -21.76 10.58
CA GLU A 200 13.67 -22.55 9.36
C GLU A 200 13.84 -21.64 8.13
N PHE A 201 13.06 -20.56 8.04
CA PHE A 201 13.16 -19.57 6.97
C PHE A 201 14.52 -18.87 6.98
N VAL A 202 14.97 -18.37 8.14
CA VAL A 202 16.27 -17.71 8.30
C VAL A 202 17.43 -18.66 8.01
N ALA A 203 17.36 -19.91 8.49
CA ALA A 203 18.36 -20.92 8.19
C ALA A 203 18.47 -21.20 6.68
N SER A 204 17.32 -21.31 5.99
CA SER A 204 17.26 -21.50 4.55
C SER A 204 17.86 -20.32 3.79
N ALA A 205 17.51 -19.09 4.16
CA ALA A 205 18.05 -17.88 3.56
C ALA A 205 19.58 -17.77 3.76
N THR A 206 20.07 -18.14 4.95
CA THR A 206 21.50 -18.15 5.27
C THR A 206 22.26 -19.17 4.41
N ALA A 207 21.70 -20.37 4.24
CA ALA A 207 22.29 -21.39 3.38
C ALA A 207 22.39 -20.92 1.92
N ILE A 208 21.34 -20.28 1.38
CA ILE A 208 21.35 -19.69 0.03
C ILE A 208 22.44 -18.63 -0.11
N ALA A 209 22.57 -17.73 0.87
CA ALA A 209 23.59 -16.69 0.85
C ALA A 209 25.01 -17.28 0.84
N LEU A 210 25.27 -18.29 1.67
CA LEU A 210 26.56 -19.01 1.69
C LEU A 210 26.83 -19.73 0.36
N MET A 211 25.80 -20.33 -0.24
CA MET A 211 25.93 -20.97 -1.54
C MET A 211 26.33 -19.98 -2.64
N GLN A 212 25.66 -18.83 -2.68
CA GLN A 212 25.96 -17.77 -3.64
C GLN A 212 27.38 -17.21 -3.45
N GLN A 213 27.82 -17.02 -2.20
CA GLN A 213 29.20 -16.61 -1.87
C GLN A 213 30.24 -17.62 -2.35
N ALA A 214 29.91 -18.92 -2.30
CA ALA A 214 30.76 -19.99 -2.83
C ALA A 214 30.66 -20.15 -4.36
N GLY A 215 29.95 -19.27 -5.06
CA GLY A 215 29.78 -19.33 -6.53
C GLY A 215 28.84 -20.44 -7.01
N MET A 216 28.07 -21.06 -6.11
CA MET A 216 27.09 -22.08 -6.48
C MET A 216 25.81 -21.46 -7.04
N SER A 217 25.29 -22.04 -8.13
CA SER A 217 24.01 -21.63 -8.71
C SER A 217 22.85 -22.02 -7.80
N THR A 218 21.99 -21.05 -7.51
CA THR A 218 20.75 -21.25 -6.72
C THR A 218 19.48 -21.15 -7.58
N LYS A 219 19.63 -21.01 -8.92
CA LYS A 219 18.52 -20.80 -9.87
C LYS A 219 17.49 -21.94 -9.92
N HIS A 220 17.89 -23.15 -9.54
CA HIS A 220 17.00 -24.32 -9.54
C HIS A 220 16.28 -24.53 -8.21
N LEU A 221 16.63 -23.76 -7.19
CA LEU A 221 16.00 -23.88 -5.88
C LEU A 221 14.70 -23.07 -5.89
N PRO A 222 13.58 -23.65 -5.42
CA PRO A 222 12.34 -22.91 -5.34
C PRO A 222 12.50 -21.73 -4.37
N ALA A 223 11.90 -20.59 -4.73
CA ALA A 223 11.83 -19.46 -3.82
C ALA A 223 11.08 -19.86 -2.54
N ARG A 224 11.43 -19.25 -1.42
CA ARG A 224 10.69 -19.38 -0.17
C ARG A 224 10.22 -18.01 0.28
N VAL A 225 8.95 -17.89 0.59
CA VAL A 225 8.30 -16.62 0.96
C VAL A 225 7.64 -16.80 2.32
N MET A 226 7.81 -15.79 3.18
CA MET A 226 7.16 -15.75 4.48
C MET A 226 6.20 -14.56 4.52
N ILE A 227 4.93 -14.85 4.76
CA ILE A 227 3.85 -13.89 4.91
C ILE A 227 3.50 -13.83 6.41
N ILE A 228 3.43 -12.63 6.97
CA ILE A 228 3.05 -12.42 8.36
C ILE A 228 1.81 -11.54 8.38
N ASP A 229 0.65 -12.14 8.67
CA ASP A 229 -0.55 -11.37 8.93
C ASP A 229 -0.52 -10.85 10.37
N GLU A 230 -0.76 -9.56 10.54
CA GLU A 230 -0.62 -8.83 11.79
C GLU A 230 0.75 -8.95 12.51
N PHE A 231 1.78 -8.32 11.93
CA PHE A 231 3.13 -8.27 12.50
C PHE A 231 3.20 -7.88 14.00
N GLY A 232 2.35 -6.96 14.46
CA GLY A 232 2.32 -6.54 15.86
C GLY A 232 1.98 -7.67 16.84
N SER A 233 1.06 -8.55 16.46
CA SER A 233 0.65 -9.72 17.26
C SER A 233 1.80 -10.73 17.35
N PHE A 234 2.48 -10.98 16.23
CA PHE A 234 3.67 -11.83 16.19
C PHE A 234 4.84 -11.27 17.03
N ALA A 235 5.19 -10.01 16.82
CA ALA A 235 6.29 -9.35 17.54
C ALA A 235 6.01 -9.24 19.04
N GLY A 236 4.75 -9.09 19.44
CA GLY A 236 4.33 -9.11 20.85
C GLY A 236 4.42 -10.50 21.47
N GLY A 237 3.96 -11.54 20.75
CA GLY A 237 4.02 -12.93 21.21
C GLY A 237 5.44 -13.47 21.32
N ALA A 238 6.34 -13.09 20.42
CA ALA A 238 7.74 -13.56 20.43
C ALA A 238 8.61 -12.98 21.57
N LYS A 239 8.11 -11.99 22.31
CA LYS A 239 8.80 -11.40 23.48
C LYS A 239 8.49 -12.10 24.80
N GLN A 240 7.50 -12.99 24.82
CA GLN A 240 7.10 -13.77 25.99
C GLN A 240 7.86 -15.09 26.01
#